data_AF-A0A5D4NXL3-F1
#
_entry.id   AF-A0A5D4NXL3-F1
#
_cell.length_a   1.000
_cell.length_b   1.000
_cell.length_c   1.000
_cell.angle_alpha   90.00
_cell.angle_beta   90.00
_cell.angle_gamma   90.00
#
_symmetry.space_group_name_H-M   'P 1'
#
loop_
_entity.id
_entity.type
_entity.pdbx_description
1 polymer ?
#
loop_
_entity_poly.entity_id
_entity_poly.type
_entity_poly.pdbx_seq_one_letter_code
_entity_poly.pdbx_strand_id
1 'polypeptide(L)'
;MNKKTFLFAILLLLIPVLTACRIDLAGQEEFARSAAEKMRSQSAKEEDSLGDSNEKETSVEANAEPTKKAPIGEPTYKLEGQATLNGSEISIQGKTNIPPGAIVFARLRRYKSDAELEDIKNYRVEPFSNTDGDVYMEVLSDGTFSSRGRFERRNLSLRYRLELIFLPEIAQEGTRERIIEELGSLDNLSGMVPIETLTRNSFKEPVVPGYIKYANVLKQNEEGGDGVTIEFVSPENLPN
;
A
#
# COMPACT_ATOMS: atom_id res chain seq x y z
N MET A 1 -5.02 2.10 61.29
CA MET A 1 -5.01 2.63 59.92
C MET A 1 -6.35 2.27 59.29
N ASN A 2 -7.20 3.27 58.97
CA ASN A 2 -8.59 3.04 58.58
C ASN A 2 -8.67 2.41 57.18
N LYS A 3 -9.51 1.37 56.99
CA LYS A 3 -9.71 0.70 55.69
C LYS A 3 -10.06 1.68 54.55
N LYS A 4 -10.69 2.82 54.88
CA LYS A 4 -11.04 3.88 53.92
C LYS A 4 -9.83 4.67 53.41
N THR A 5 -8.80 4.90 54.24
CA THR A 5 -7.58 5.61 53.80
C THR A 5 -6.64 4.70 52.98
N PHE A 6 -6.67 3.39 53.22
CA PHE A 6 -5.89 2.43 52.42
C PHE A 6 -6.46 2.26 50.99
N LEU A 7 -7.79 2.25 50.84
CA LEU A 7 -8.44 2.16 49.53
C LEU A 7 -8.21 3.42 48.67
N PHE A 8 -8.19 4.60 49.29
CA PHE A 8 -7.92 5.86 48.59
C PHE A 8 -6.47 5.95 48.08
N ALA A 9 -5.51 5.42 48.83
CA ALA A 9 -4.11 5.38 48.42
C ALA A 9 -3.87 4.45 47.22
N ILE A 10 -4.57 3.30 47.15
CA ILE A 10 -4.49 2.39 46.00
C ILE A 10 -5.14 3.01 44.76
N LEU A 11 -6.27 3.72 44.91
CA LEU A 11 -6.95 4.37 43.80
C LEU A 11 -6.10 5.51 43.21
N LEU A 12 -5.40 6.28 44.03
CA LEU A 12 -4.49 7.36 43.59
C LEU A 12 -3.24 6.83 42.86
N LEU A 13 -2.78 5.61 43.19
CA LEU A 13 -1.64 4.96 42.53
C LEU A 13 -1.97 4.39 41.14
N LEU A 14 -3.24 4.15 40.81
CA LEU A 14 -3.68 3.61 39.51
C LEU A 14 -3.89 4.69 38.43
N ILE A 15 -4.08 5.95 38.83
CA ILE A 15 -4.30 7.08 37.90
C ILE A 15 -3.08 7.32 36.98
N PRO A 16 -1.81 7.31 37.44
CA PRO A 16 -0.67 7.52 36.53
C PRO A 16 -0.42 6.36 35.55
N VAL A 17 -0.81 5.13 35.91
CA VAL A 17 -0.65 3.93 35.04
C VAL A 17 -1.62 3.99 33.86
N LEU A 18 -2.83 4.53 34.05
CA LEU A 18 -3.81 4.71 32.97
C LEU A 18 -3.48 5.86 32.01
N THR A 19 -2.70 6.86 32.45
CA THR A 19 -2.17 7.91 31.56
C THR A 19 -0.93 7.47 30.77
N ALA A 20 -0.13 6.55 31.29
CA ALA A 20 1.05 6.03 30.58
C ALA A 20 0.67 5.18 29.35
N CYS A 21 -0.48 4.49 29.35
CA CYS A 21 -0.96 3.72 28.21
C CYS A 21 -1.64 4.57 27.11
N ARG A 22 -1.86 5.87 27.32
CA ARG A 22 -2.49 6.74 26.30
C ARG A 22 -1.49 7.57 25.48
N ILE A 23 -0.25 7.68 25.93
CA ILE A 23 0.77 8.49 25.23
C ILE A 23 1.32 7.74 23.99
N ASP A 24 1.23 6.42 23.95
CA ASP A 24 1.73 5.61 22.83
C ASP A 24 0.82 5.60 21.59
N LEU A 25 -0.47 5.91 21.76
CA LEU A 25 -1.45 5.93 20.66
C LEU A 25 -1.39 7.22 19.83
N ALA A 26 -1.09 8.35 20.47
CA ALA A 26 -0.96 9.64 19.79
C ALA A 26 0.37 9.75 19.02
N GLY A 27 1.45 9.16 19.55
CA GLY A 27 2.76 9.13 18.88
C GLY A 27 2.77 8.30 17.59
N GLN A 28 2.01 7.21 17.51
CA GLN A 28 1.92 6.40 16.29
C GLN A 28 1.12 7.07 15.17
N GLU A 29 0.06 7.83 15.47
CA GLU A 29 -0.70 8.57 14.46
C GLU A 29 0.11 9.77 13.90
N GLU A 30 0.87 10.47 14.75
CA GLU A 30 1.81 11.49 14.30
C GLU A 30 2.98 10.90 13.51
N PHE A 31 3.46 9.71 13.87
CA PHE A 31 4.50 9.01 13.11
C PHE A 31 4.01 8.55 11.73
N ALA A 32 2.81 7.97 11.63
CA ALA A 32 2.20 7.58 10.37
C ALA A 32 1.92 8.80 9.46
N ARG A 33 1.45 9.92 10.04
CA ARG A 33 1.31 11.19 9.31
C ARG A 33 2.65 11.78 8.89
N SER A 34 3.65 11.76 9.76
CA SER A 34 5.01 12.25 9.48
C SER A 34 5.71 11.40 8.42
N ALA A 35 5.51 10.08 8.40
CA ALA A 35 6.01 9.21 7.35
C ALA A 35 5.33 9.48 6.01
N ALA A 36 4.00 9.65 6.00
CA ALA A 36 3.25 10.03 4.80
C ALA A 36 3.61 11.44 4.31
N GLU A 37 3.92 12.38 5.20
CA GLU A 37 4.33 13.75 4.88
C GLU A 37 5.81 13.81 4.41
N LYS A 38 6.70 12.99 4.99
CA LYS A 38 8.09 12.85 4.52
C LYS A 38 8.14 12.27 3.11
N MET A 39 7.34 11.25 2.82
CA MET A 39 7.15 10.72 1.46
C MET A 39 6.62 11.78 0.48
N ARG A 40 5.70 12.66 0.92
CA ARG A 40 5.22 13.79 0.09
C ARG A 40 6.28 14.88 -0.14
N SER A 41 7.14 15.16 0.84
CA SER A 41 8.12 16.26 0.78
C SER A 41 9.39 15.93 0.01
N GLN A 42 9.81 14.65 -0.02
CA GLN A 42 10.99 14.23 -0.80
C GLN A 42 10.72 14.32 -2.31
N SER A 43 9.49 14.06 -2.77
CA SER A 43 9.10 14.28 -4.17
C SER A 43 9.08 15.75 -4.61
N ALA A 44 8.97 16.71 -3.67
CA ALA A 44 8.91 18.13 -4.01
C ALA A 44 10.29 18.82 -4.07
N LYS A 45 11.36 18.16 -3.60
CA LYS A 45 12.70 18.76 -3.50
C LYS A 45 13.59 18.53 -4.72
N GLU A 46 13.22 17.64 -5.63
CA GLU A 46 13.98 17.36 -6.86
C GLU A 46 13.63 18.29 -8.03
N GLU A 47 12.62 19.16 -7.90
CA GLU A 47 12.15 20.03 -9.00
C GLU A 47 12.83 21.42 -9.10
N ASP A 48 13.76 21.80 -8.20
CA ASP A 48 14.36 23.15 -8.21
C ASP A 48 15.68 23.26 -9.01
N SER A 49 16.02 22.25 -9.82
CA SER A 49 17.11 22.39 -10.78
C SER A 49 16.77 21.74 -12.12
N LEU A 50 16.21 22.54 -13.04
CA LEU A 50 16.72 22.73 -14.40
C LEU A 50 15.71 23.54 -15.20
N GLY A 51 16.06 24.80 -15.45
CA GLY A 51 15.34 25.70 -16.33
C GLY A 51 15.59 25.39 -17.81
N ASP A 52 14.50 25.53 -18.56
CA ASP A 52 14.38 26.21 -19.87
C ASP A 52 15.34 25.85 -21.01
N SER A 53 14.81 25.15 -22.03
CA SER A 53 14.89 25.61 -23.44
C SER A 53 14.06 24.76 -24.42
N ASN A 54 13.18 25.48 -25.15
CA ASN A 54 12.53 25.27 -26.45
C ASN A 54 12.70 24.00 -27.32
N GLU A 55 11.54 23.55 -27.81
CA GLU A 55 11.14 22.97 -29.11
C GLU A 55 12.21 22.48 -30.11
N LYS A 56 12.12 21.19 -30.50
CA LYS A 56 12.07 20.76 -31.90
C LYS A 56 11.57 19.32 -32.07
N GLU A 57 10.52 19.13 -32.86
CA GLU A 57 10.14 17.84 -33.43
C GLU A 57 11.28 17.28 -34.28
N THR A 58 11.76 16.08 -33.98
CA THR A 58 12.41 15.21 -34.97
C THR A 58 12.22 13.75 -34.55
N SER A 59 11.52 13.02 -35.40
CA SER A 59 11.36 11.56 -35.40
C SER A 59 12.72 10.86 -35.50
N VAL A 60 13.13 10.09 -34.47
CA VAL A 60 14.17 9.07 -34.60
C VAL A 60 13.88 7.92 -33.62
N GLU A 61 13.52 6.78 -34.22
CA GLU A 61 14.02 5.43 -33.94
C GLU A 61 13.95 4.87 -32.51
N ALA A 62 13.18 3.78 -32.40
CA ALA A 62 13.07 2.93 -31.23
C ALA A 62 14.43 2.29 -30.89
N ASN A 63 15.09 2.82 -29.87
CA ASN A 63 16.11 2.11 -29.13
C ASN A 63 15.86 2.34 -27.63
N ALA A 64 14.80 1.71 -27.12
CA ALA A 64 14.58 1.59 -25.69
C ALA A 64 15.62 0.58 -25.16
N GLU A 65 16.52 1.07 -24.32
CA GLU A 65 17.41 0.25 -23.50
C GLU A 65 16.62 -0.86 -22.77
N PRO A 66 17.24 -2.04 -22.52
CA PRO A 66 16.52 -3.15 -21.93
C PRO A 66 16.12 -2.77 -20.49
N THR A 67 14.81 -2.63 -20.26
CA THR A 67 14.19 -2.68 -18.93
C THR A 67 14.84 -3.83 -18.17
N LYS A 68 15.61 -3.47 -17.13
CA LYS A 68 16.36 -4.38 -16.27
C LYS A 68 15.37 -5.41 -15.72
N LYS A 69 15.37 -6.63 -16.29
CA LYS A 69 14.44 -7.69 -15.86
C LYS A 69 14.83 -8.10 -14.45
N ALA A 70 13.93 -7.89 -13.49
CA ALA A 70 14.09 -8.41 -12.14
C ALA A 70 14.33 -9.94 -12.18
N PRO A 71 15.10 -10.51 -11.24
CA PRO A 71 15.39 -11.93 -11.21
C PRO A 71 14.10 -12.77 -11.27
N ILE A 72 14.02 -13.68 -12.24
CA ILE A 72 12.90 -14.62 -12.42
C ILE A 72 13.09 -15.75 -11.40
N GLY A 73 12.18 -15.86 -10.43
CA GLY A 73 12.23 -16.85 -9.34
C GLY A 73 11.11 -16.60 -8.33
N GLU A 74 11.01 -17.44 -7.28
CA GLU A 74 10.06 -17.19 -6.19
C GLU A 74 10.26 -15.77 -5.63
N PRO A 75 9.18 -15.01 -5.37
CA PRO A 75 9.30 -13.65 -4.84
C PRO A 75 10.11 -13.61 -3.55
N THR A 76 11.13 -12.74 -3.48
CA THR A 76 11.94 -12.57 -2.26
C THR A 76 11.06 -12.19 -1.08
N TYR A 77 10.12 -11.28 -1.32
CA TYR A 77 9.08 -10.92 -0.37
C TYR A 77 7.74 -11.55 -0.75
N LYS A 78 7.15 -12.28 0.20
CA LYS A 78 5.78 -12.79 0.14
C LYS A 78 4.85 -11.71 0.66
N LEU A 79 3.83 -11.40 -0.12
CA LEU A 79 2.79 -10.43 0.24
C LEU A 79 1.46 -11.16 0.22
N GLU A 80 1.02 -11.66 1.37
CA GLU A 80 -0.25 -12.38 1.50
C GLU A 80 -1.25 -11.50 2.25
N GLY A 81 -2.50 -11.52 1.83
CA GLY A 81 -3.52 -10.75 2.51
C GLY A 81 -4.91 -11.06 2.02
N GLN A 82 -5.87 -10.55 2.77
CA GLN A 82 -7.30 -10.63 2.51
C GLN A 82 -7.96 -9.27 2.80
N ALA A 83 -9.03 -8.98 2.10
CA ALA A 83 -9.87 -7.81 2.31
C ALA A 83 -11.27 -8.24 2.72
N THR A 84 -11.80 -7.67 3.79
CA THR A 84 -13.19 -7.84 4.23
C THR A 84 -13.99 -6.63 3.77
N LEU A 85 -15.10 -6.86 3.07
CA LEU A 85 -15.99 -5.84 2.55
C LEU A 85 -17.24 -5.75 3.42
N ASN A 86 -17.52 -4.57 3.99
CA ASN A 86 -18.72 -4.34 4.79
C ASN A 86 -19.31 -2.96 4.50
N GLY A 87 -20.33 -2.92 3.64
CA GLY A 87 -20.90 -1.69 3.13
C GLY A 87 -19.84 -0.90 2.37
N SER A 88 -19.58 0.34 2.82
CA SER A 88 -18.51 1.18 2.27
C SER A 88 -17.13 0.81 2.79
N GLU A 89 -17.02 0.16 3.94
CA GLU A 89 -15.75 -0.12 4.60
C GLU A 89 -15.03 -1.31 3.96
N ILE A 90 -13.70 -1.15 3.84
CA ILE A 90 -12.78 -2.19 3.40
C ILE A 90 -11.72 -2.34 4.51
N SER A 91 -11.70 -3.50 5.16
CA SER A 91 -10.67 -3.85 6.15
C SER A 91 -9.68 -4.83 5.54
N ILE A 92 -8.39 -4.51 5.56
CA ILE A 92 -7.32 -5.33 5.00
C ILE A 92 -6.47 -5.88 6.14
N GLN A 93 -6.11 -7.15 6.04
CA GLN A 93 -5.14 -7.78 6.93
C GLN A 93 -4.29 -8.78 6.14
N GLY A 94 -3.07 -9.01 6.59
CA GLY A 94 -2.19 -9.93 5.89
C GLY A 94 -0.91 -10.26 6.64
N LYS A 95 -0.06 -11.03 5.95
CA LYS A 95 1.23 -11.51 6.43
C LYS A 95 2.29 -11.34 5.36
N THR A 96 3.51 -11.08 5.81
CA THR A 96 4.66 -10.88 4.95
C THR A 96 5.95 -11.20 5.68
N ASN A 97 7.01 -11.45 4.92
CA ASN A 97 8.40 -11.49 5.40
C ASN A 97 9.16 -10.19 5.08
N ILE A 98 8.49 -9.11 4.67
CA ILE A 98 9.09 -7.78 4.56
C ILE A 98 9.58 -7.32 5.95
N PRO A 99 10.73 -6.62 6.04
CA PRO A 99 11.25 -6.14 7.32
C PRO A 99 10.23 -5.32 8.13
N PRO A 100 10.19 -5.48 9.48
CA PRO A 100 9.32 -4.68 10.33
C PRO A 100 9.54 -3.17 10.19
N GLY A 101 8.48 -2.39 10.32
CA GLY A 101 8.47 -0.94 10.11
C GLY A 101 8.39 -0.52 8.63
N ALA A 102 8.44 -1.48 7.71
CA ALA A 102 8.14 -1.22 6.31
C ALA A 102 6.66 -0.84 6.12
N ILE A 103 6.37 -0.08 5.07
CA ILE A 103 5.01 0.28 4.71
C ILE A 103 4.56 -0.52 3.50
N VAL A 104 3.52 -1.33 3.69
CA VAL A 104 2.69 -1.88 2.63
C VAL A 104 1.50 -0.93 2.46
N PHE A 105 1.06 -0.69 1.24
CA PHE A 105 -0.14 0.13 1.03
C PHE A 105 -1.12 -0.58 0.11
N ALA A 106 -2.40 -0.25 0.25
CA ALA A 106 -3.42 -0.68 -0.68
C ALA A 106 -4.01 0.53 -1.39
N ARG A 107 -4.32 0.37 -2.68
CA ARG A 107 -5.02 1.38 -3.48
C ARG A 107 -6.24 0.79 -4.18
N LEU A 108 -7.27 1.62 -4.29
CA LEU A 108 -8.53 1.27 -4.92
C LEU A 108 -8.66 2.01 -6.25
N ARG A 109 -8.78 1.27 -7.35
CA ARG A 109 -8.95 1.82 -8.70
C ARG A 109 -10.27 1.36 -9.28
N ARG A 110 -11.08 2.28 -9.78
CA ARG A 110 -12.41 1.93 -10.31
C ARG A 110 -12.30 1.32 -11.71
N TYR A 111 -13.13 0.32 -12.01
CA TYR A 111 -13.31 -0.15 -13.38
C TYR A 111 -14.18 0.81 -14.20
N LYS A 112 -14.12 0.69 -15.52
CA LYS A 112 -15.07 1.34 -16.41
C LYS A 112 -16.47 0.75 -16.18
N SER A 113 -17.50 1.57 -16.31
CA SER A 113 -18.88 1.16 -16.02
C SER A 113 -19.43 0.11 -16.98
N ASP A 114 -18.89 0.08 -18.19
CA ASP A 114 -19.20 -0.84 -19.29
C ASP A 114 -18.33 -2.11 -19.30
N ALA A 115 -17.40 -2.25 -18.34
CA ALA A 115 -16.58 -3.46 -18.25
C ALA A 115 -17.43 -4.68 -17.84
N GLU A 116 -17.30 -5.76 -18.60
CA GLU A 116 -18.03 -7.01 -18.35
C GLU A 116 -17.62 -7.65 -17.02
N LEU A 117 -18.60 -8.25 -16.32
CA LEU A 117 -18.34 -8.85 -15.00
C LEU A 117 -17.33 -9.99 -15.09
N GLU A 118 -17.46 -10.82 -16.14
CA GLU A 118 -16.60 -11.98 -16.34
C GLU A 118 -15.15 -11.56 -16.63
N ASP A 119 -14.96 -10.51 -17.44
CA ASP A 119 -13.63 -9.97 -17.71
C ASP A 119 -13.00 -9.37 -16.45
N ILE A 120 -13.78 -8.71 -15.59
CA ILE A 120 -13.31 -8.23 -14.30
C ILE A 120 -12.88 -9.41 -13.42
N LYS A 121 -13.75 -10.40 -13.22
CA LYS A 121 -13.47 -11.58 -12.37
C LYS A 121 -12.20 -12.32 -12.81
N ASN A 122 -11.96 -12.38 -14.12
CA ASN A 122 -10.78 -12.99 -14.73
C ASN A 122 -9.60 -12.03 -14.92
N TYR A 123 -9.70 -10.78 -14.45
CA TYR A 123 -8.66 -9.76 -14.54
C TYR A 123 -8.19 -9.43 -15.98
N ARG A 124 -9.07 -9.59 -16.96
CA ARG A 124 -8.81 -9.34 -18.39
C ARG A 124 -9.00 -7.89 -18.83
N VAL A 125 -9.50 -7.05 -17.94
CA VAL A 125 -9.73 -5.62 -18.16
C VAL A 125 -9.03 -4.81 -17.09
N GLU A 126 -8.37 -3.72 -17.48
CA GLU A 126 -7.71 -2.81 -16.54
C GLU A 126 -8.66 -1.74 -16.00
N PRO A 127 -8.55 -1.35 -14.71
CA PRO A 127 -9.27 -0.19 -14.17
C PRO A 127 -8.66 1.13 -14.68
N PHE A 128 -9.31 2.25 -14.39
CA PHE A 128 -8.70 3.56 -14.65
C PHE A 128 -7.39 3.73 -13.85
N SER A 129 -6.40 4.42 -14.40
CA SER A 129 -5.13 4.75 -13.70
C SER A 129 -5.35 5.54 -12.41
N ASN A 130 -6.37 6.40 -12.38
CA ASN A 130 -6.70 7.18 -11.20
C ASN A 130 -7.10 6.30 -10.01
N THR A 131 -6.62 6.69 -8.83
CA THR A 131 -6.97 6.05 -7.57
C THR A 131 -8.10 6.78 -6.87
N ASP A 132 -9.11 6.01 -6.44
CA ASP A 132 -10.30 6.48 -5.72
C ASP A 132 -10.07 6.51 -4.20
N GLY A 133 -9.06 5.78 -3.70
CA GLY A 133 -8.61 5.82 -2.32
C GLY A 133 -7.38 4.95 -2.07
N ASP A 134 -6.64 5.28 -1.01
CA ASP A 134 -5.42 4.64 -0.57
C ASP A 134 -5.41 4.44 0.95
N VAL A 135 -4.71 3.39 1.41
CA VAL A 135 -4.45 3.15 2.83
C VAL A 135 -3.05 2.57 3.02
N TYR A 136 -2.35 3.06 4.03
CA TYR A 136 -0.98 2.65 4.35
C TYR A 136 -0.97 1.82 5.63
N MET A 137 -0.19 0.75 5.63
CA MET A 137 -0.15 -0.28 6.67
C MET A 137 1.30 -0.57 7.02
N GLU A 138 1.63 -0.45 8.29
CA GLU A 138 2.96 -0.81 8.80
C GLU A 138 3.05 -2.32 9.02
N VAL A 139 4.19 -2.90 8.62
CA VAL A 139 4.54 -4.29 8.91
C VAL A 139 5.02 -4.38 10.35
N LEU A 140 4.33 -5.15 11.17
CA LEU A 140 4.67 -5.39 12.57
C LEU A 140 5.84 -6.38 12.71
N SER A 141 6.38 -6.50 13.92
CA SER A 141 7.51 -7.37 14.23
C SER A 141 7.28 -8.85 13.93
N ASP A 142 6.02 -9.30 13.92
CA ASP A 142 5.61 -10.67 13.60
C ASP A 142 5.31 -10.88 12.11
N GLY A 143 5.58 -9.87 11.27
CA GLY A 143 5.31 -9.90 9.83
C GLY A 143 3.85 -9.66 9.46
N THR A 144 2.98 -9.33 10.43
CA THR A 144 1.57 -9.01 10.14
C THR A 144 1.40 -7.54 9.77
N PHE A 145 0.37 -7.24 9.00
CA PHE A 145 -0.07 -5.86 8.76
C PHE A 145 -1.60 -5.82 8.72
N SER A 146 -2.18 -4.68 9.08
CA SER A 146 -3.61 -4.45 9.01
C SER A 146 -3.92 -2.98 8.74
N SER A 147 -4.99 -2.73 7.99
CA SER A 147 -5.50 -1.39 7.77
C SER A 147 -6.07 -0.86 9.08
N ARG A 148 -5.48 0.21 9.61
CA ARG A 148 -6.05 0.97 10.72
C ARG A 148 -6.77 2.19 10.17
N GLY A 149 -7.97 2.46 10.67
CA GLY A 149 -8.78 3.61 10.25
C GLY A 149 -9.69 3.33 9.05
N ARG A 150 -10.26 4.40 8.50
CA ARG A 150 -11.34 4.34 7.52
C ARG A 150 -10.79 4.26 6.10
N PHE A 151 -10.80 3.07 5.51
CA PHE A 151 -10.56 2.85 4.07
C PHE A 151 -11.88 2.41 3.42
N GLU A 152 -12.36 3.17 2.44
CA GLU A 152 -13.72 3.04 1.95
C GLU A 152 -13.83 3.07 0.43
N ARG A 153 -14.74 2.25 -0.11
CA ARG A 153 -15.28 2.43 -1.47
C ARG A 153 -16.40 3.46 -1.45
N ARG A 154 -16.20 4.59 -2.13
CA ARG A 154 -17.13 5.73 -2.11
C ARG A 154 -18.46 5.47 -2.82
N ASN A 155 -18.50 4.56 -3.79
CA ASN A 155 -19.70 4.25 -4.55
C ASN A 155 -19.92 2.75 -4.63
N LEU A 156 -20.96 2.26 -3.94
CA LEU A 156 -21.29 0.84 -3.84
C LEU A 156 -21.86 0.24 -5.13
N SER A 157 -22.24 1.07 -6.10
CA SER A 157 -22.72 0.65 -7.42
C SER A 157 -21.60 0.51 -8.46
N LEU A 158 -20.35 0.75 -8.07
CA LEU A 158 -19.17 0.59 -8.92
C LEU A 158 -18.38 -0.65 -8.51
N ARG A 159 -17.61 -1.18 -9.48
CA ARG A 159 -16.63 -2.23 -9.27
C ARG A 159 -15.24 -1.61 -9.20
N TYR A 160 -14.37 -2.21 -8.41
CA TYR A 160 -13.00 -1.73 -8.20
C TYR A 160 -11.99 -2.87 -8.24
N ARG A 161 -10.76 -2.53 -8.64
CA ARG A 161 -9.57 -3.31 -8.33
C ARG A 161 -8.98 -2.77 -7.05
N LEU A 162 -8.77 -3.66 -6.10
CA LEU A 162 -7.99 -3.41 -4.90
C LEU A 162 -6.60 -3.98 -5.14
N GLU A 163 -5.58 -3.14 -5.00
CA GLU A 163 -4.19 -3.52 -5.23
C GLU A 163 -3.43 -3.39 -3.91
N LEU A 164 -2.77 -4.46 -3.47
CA LEU A 164 -1.92 -4.49 -2.29
C LEU A 164 -0.46 -4.47 -2.73
N ILE A 165 0.31 -3.48 -2.27
CA ILE A 165 1.57 -3.08 -2.88
C ILE A 165 2.66 -2.88 -1.83
N PHE A 166 3.88 -3.33 -2.16
CA PHE A 166 5.12 -2.92 -1.51
C PHE A 166 6.13 -2.44 -2.55
N LEU A 167 6.70 -1.26 -2.35
CA LEU A 167 7.69 -0.64 -3.24
C LEU A 167 9.02 -0.48 -2.49
N PRO A 168 10.00 -1.38 -2.67
CA PRO A 168 11.28 -1.33 -1.96
C PRO A 168 12.10 -0.06 -2.24
N GLU A 169 12.06 0.43 -3.48
CA GLU A 169 12.88 1.55 -3.95
C GLU A 169 12.53 2.89 -3.25
N ILE A 170 11.24 3.12 -3.04
CA ILE A 170 10.71 4.31 -2.35
C ILE A 170 10.29 4.01 -0.90
N ALA A 171 10.70 2.86 -0.36
CA ALA A 171 10.50 2.55 1.04
C ALA A 171 11.21 3.60 1.91
N GLN A 172 10.75 3.74 3.17
CA GLN A 172 11.42 4.60 4.15
C GLN A 172 12.91 4.26 4.20
N GLU A 173 13.76 5.29 4.28
CA GLU A 173 15.23 5.19 4.20
C GLU A 173 15.79 4.03 5.05
N GLY A 174 15.46 3.96 6.35
CA GLY A 174 15.93 2.89 7.22
C GLY A 174 15.38 1.48 6.91
N THR A 175 14.26 1.37 6.19
CA THR A 175 13.79 0.09 5.64
C THR A 175 14.58 -0.26 4.37
N ARG A 176 14.76 0.70 3.45
CA ARG A 176 15.52 0.50 2.23
C ARG A 176 16.97 0.10 2.52
N GLU A 177 17.61 0.79 3.46
CA GLU A 177 18.98 0.49 3.89
C GLU A 177 19.10 -0.93 4.45
N ARG A 178 18.19 -1.35 5.33
CA ARG A 178 18.18 -2.73 5.85
C ARG A 178 18.07 -3.78 4.73
N ILE A 179 17.21 -3.54 3.74
CA ILE A 179 17.07 -4.44 2.58
C ILE A 179 18.40 -4.51 1.80
N ILE A 180 19.06 -3.38 1.58
CA ILE A 180 20.36 -3.31 0.89
C ILE A 180 21.46 -3.96 1.74
N GLU A 181 21.47 -3.80 3.06
CA GLU A 181 22.43 -4.45 3.95
C GLU A 181 22.27 -5.99 3.95
N GLU A 182 21.03 -6.48 3.97
CA GLU A 182 20.73 -7.92 3.98
C GLU A 182 20.98 -8.60 2.63
N LEU A 183 20.66 -7.92 1.53
CA LEU A 183 20.66 -8.51 0.18
C LEU A 183 21.73 -7.93 -0.75
N GLY A 184 22.51 -6.94 -0.31
CA GLY A 184 23.56 -6.25 -1.07
C GLY A 184 23.05 -5.21 -2.07
N SER A 185 21.89 -5.43 -2.70
CA SER A 185 21.26 -4.50 -3.65
C SER A 185 19.77 -4.79 -3.78
N LEU A 186 18.97 -3.77 -4.10
CA LEU A 186 17.56 -3.95 -4.48
C LEU A 186 17.41 -4.77 -5.77
N ASP A 187 18.42 -4.81 -6.63
CA ASP A 187 18.40 -5.62 -7.86
C ASP A 187 18.35 -7.13 -7.59
N ASN A 188 18.75 -7.56 -6.39
CA ASN A 188 18.74 -8.96 -5.99
C ASN A 188 17.35 -9.43 -5.54
N LEU A 189 16.37 -8.52 -5.48
CA LEU A 189 14.98 -8.83 -5.17
C LEU A 189 14.29 -9.50 -6.37
N SER A 190 13.97 -10.77 -6.24
CA SER A 190 13.18 -11.54 -7.20
C SER A 190 11.68 -11.27 -7.08
N GLY A 191 10.95 -11.47 -8.17
CA GLY A 191 9.47 -11.41 -8.20
C GLY A 191 8.87 -10.01 -8.16
N MET A 192 9.67 -8.98 -8.45
CA MET A 192 9.16 -7.62 -8.62
C MET A 192 8.60 -7.42 -10.03
N VAL A 193 7.49 -6.68 -10.12
CA VAL A 193 6.86 -6.26 -11.37
C VAL A 193 6.88 -4.74 -11.48
N PRO A 194 6.84 -4.16 -12.70
CA PRO A 194 6.68 -2.73 -12.88
C PRO A 194 5.34 -2.25 -12.33
N ILE A 195 5.35 -1.24 -11.45
CA ILE A 195 4.15 -0.65 -10.86
C ILE A 195 4.15 0.85 -11.13
N GLU A 196 3.07 1.35 -11.73
CA GLU A 196 2.82 2.78 -11.89
C GLU A 196 2.67 3.43 -10.50
N THR A 197 3.51 4.41 -10.16
CA THR A 197 3.45 5.10 -8.86
C THR A 197 2.71 6.42 -8.98
N LEU A 198 1.74 6.66 -8.09
CA LEU A 198 0.91 7.85 -8.14
C LEU A 198 1.63 8.99 -7.42
N THR A 199 2.12 9.96 -8.20
CA THR A 199 2.21 11.34 -7.72
C THR A 199 1.13 12.13 -8.42
N ARG A 200 0.30 12.82 -7.65
CA ARG A 200 -0.92 13.52 -8.11
C ARG A 200 -0.66 14.62 -9.17
N ASN A 201 0.60 14.90 -9.53
CA ASN A 201 1.04 16.12 -10.19
C ASN A 201 2.08 15.97 -11.34
N SER A 202 2.49 14.77 -11.80
CA SER A 202 3.50 14.66 -12.88
C SER A 202 2.94 14.20 -14.24
N PHE A 203 3.47 14.77 -15.32
CA PHE A 203 3.07 14.46 -16.71
C PHE A 203 3.60 13.11 -17.24
N LYS A 204 4.43 12.40 -16.45
CA LYS A 204 4.83 11.00 -16.65
C LYS A 204 5.16 10.39 -15.28
N GLU A 205 4.37 9.41 -14.87
CA GLU A 205 4.52 8.70 -13.60
C GLU A 205 5.74 7.77 -13.65
N PRO A 206 6.62 7.77 -12.63
CA PRO A 206 7.70 6.80 -12.59
C PRO A 206 7.12 5.40 -12.35
N VAL A 207 7.44 4.49 -13.25
CA VAL A 207 7.18 3.06 -13.08
C VAL A 207 8.31 2.51 -12.22
N VAL A 208 7.96 2.01 -11.04
CA VAL A 208 8.92 1.51 -10.05
C VAL A 208 8.71 0.00 -9.87
N PRO A 209 9.77 -0.82 -9.87
CA PRO A 209 9.67 -2.23 -9.55
C PRO A 209 9.17 -2.45 -8.11
N GLY A 210 8.21 -3.36 -7.94
CA GLY A 210 7.78 -3.77 -6.62
C GLY A 210 6.89 -5.00 -6.60
N TYR A 211 6.32 -5.29 -5.43
CA TYR A 211 5.47 -6.44 -5.19
C TYR A 211 4.02 -6.00 -5.19
N ILE A 212 3.17 -6.72 -5.93
CA ILE A 212 1.75 -6.39 -6.03
C ILE A 212 0.88 -7.65 -5.99
N LYS A 213 -0.29 -7.52 -5.38
CA LYS A 213 -1.37 -8.49 -5.44
C LYS A 213 -2.69 -7.79 -5.73
N TYR A 214 -3.63 -8.52 -6.31
CA TYR A 214 -4.91 -7.98 -6.72
C TYR A 214 -6.08 -8.67 -6.04
N ALA A 215 -7.14 -7.91 -5.79
CA ALA A 215 -8.45 -8.43 -5.45
C ALA A 215 -9.51 -7.60 -6.17
N ASN A 216 -10.59 -8.24 -6.62
CA ASN A 216 -11.71 -7.54 -7.24
C ASN A 216 -12.82 -7.27 -6.23
N VAL A 217 -13.23 -6.02 -6.15
CA VAL A 217 -14.36 -5.57 -5.33
C VAL A 217 -15.54 -5.35 -6.27
N LEU A 218 -16.55 -6.21 -6.16
CA LEU A 218 -17.76 -6.14 -6.98
C LEU A 218 -18.75 -5.10 -6.44
N LYS A 219 -19.83 -4.83 -7.19
CA LYS A 219 -20.91 -3.95 -6.72
C LYS A 219 -21.59 -4.59 -5.52
N GLN A 220 -22.10 -3.80 -4.60
CA GLN A 220 -22.75 -4.31 -3.38
C GLN A 220 -23.89 -5.31 -3.66
N ASN A 221 -24.64 -5.11 -4.75
CA ASN A 221 -25.76 -5.97 -5.13
C ASN A 221 -25.37 -7.18 -6.00
N GLU A 222 -24.08 -7.36 -6.30
CA GLU A 222 -23.56 -8.53 -7.01
C GLU A 222 -23.19 -9.63 -6.00
N GLU A 223 -23.27 -10.89 -6.44
CA GLU A 223 -22.81 -12.02 -5.63
C GLU A 223 -21.32 -11.85 -5.31
N GLY A 224 -20.98 -11.91 -4.01
CA GLY A 224 -19.62 -11.64 -3.54
C GLY A 224 -19.24 -10.16 -3.49
N GLY A 225 -20.22 -9.25 -3.57
CA GLY A 225 -19.99 -7.80 -3.58
C GLY A 225 -19.99 -7.12 -2.21
N ASP A 226 -20.57 -7.74 -1.18
CA ASP A 226 -20.64 -7.17 0.17
C ASP A 226 -20.77 -8.25 1.25
N GLY A 227 -20.32 -7.96 2.46
CA GLY A 227 -20.34 -8.90 3.58
C GLY A 227 -19.44 -10.13 3.38
N VAL A 228 -18.41 -10.01 2.54
CA VAL A 228 -17.50 -11.11 2.17
C VAL A 228 -16.05 -10.77 2.47
N THR A 229 -15.24 -11.82 2.59
CA THR A 229 -13.78 -11.74 2.62
C THR A 229 -13.22 -12.27 1.31
N ILE A 230 -12.37 -11.48 0.67
CA ILE A 230 -11.72 -11.82 -0.60
C ILE A 230 -10.21 -11.92 -0.39
N GLU A 231 -9.59 -12.92 -0.99
CA GLU A 231 -8.15 -13.13 -0.97
C GLU A 231 -7.47 -12.32 -2.07
N PHE A 232 -6.27 -11.81 -1.78
CA PHE A 232 -5.42 -11.18 -2.78
C PHE A 232 -4.65 -12.23 -3.59
N VAL A 233 -4.65 -12.11 -4.92
CA VAL A 233 -4.01 -13.04 -5.85
C VAL A 233 -2.81 -12.42 -6.57
N SER A 234 -1.84 -13.25 -6.96
CA SER A 234 -0.70 -12.80 -7.79
C SER A 234 -1.17 -12.43 -9.20
N PRO A 235 -0.59 -11.40 -9.82
CA PRO A 235 -0.76 -11.12 -11.25
C PRO A 235 -0.43 -12.33 -12.14
N GLU A 236 0.59 -13.10 -11.77
CA GLU A 236 1.06 -14.28 -12.50
C GLU A 236 0.10 -15.47 -12.43
N ASN A 237 -0.81 -15.47 -11.45
CA ASN A 237 -1.81 -16.52 -11.25
C ASN A 237 -3.16 -16.18 -11.89
N LEU A 238 -3.21 -15.11 -12.69
CA LEU A 238 -4.42 -14.70 -13.38
C LEU A 238 -4.61 -15.52 -14.66
N PRO A 239 -5.84 -15.95 -14.99
CA PRO A 239 -6.11 -16.71 -16.21
C PRO A 239 -5.86 -15.82 -17.44
N ASN A 240 -5.04 -16.33 -18.38
CA ASN A 240 -4.82 -15.71 -19.69
C ASN A 240 -6.10 -15.62 -20.54
#